data_AF-A0A967KB74-F1
#
_entry.id   AF-A0A967KB74-F1
#
_cell.length_a   1.000
_cell.length_b   1.000
_cell.length_c   1.000
_cell.angle_alpha   90.00
_cell.angle_beta   90.00
_cell.angle_gamma   90.00
#
_symmetry.space_group_name_H-M   'P 1'
#
loop_
_entity.id
_entity.type
_entity.pdbx_description
1 polymer ?
#
loop_
_entity_poly.entity_id
_entity_poly.type
_entity_poly.pdbx_seq_one_letter_code
_entity_poly.pdbx_strand_id
1 'polypeptide(L)'
;NLWNELVGHWGNRHDENKLHRAQLLKELWDAIEHGDINREDIPDRISVFGVSSVSPAFIRTMVKLSKLTDVHFYHLSVDPVIHESEQFKNPLLQSLGQEGANFMSLFSEHANVD
;
A
#
# COMPACT_ATOMS: atom_id res chain seq x y z
N ASN A 1 29.33 3.58 2.70
CA ASN A 1 27.92 3.84 3.13
C ASN A 1 27.41 2.52 3.65
N LEU A 2 27.05 2.48 4.94
CA LEU A 2 26.77 1.25 5.69
C LEU A 2 25.79 0.32 4.97
N TRP A 3 24.79 0.87 4.28
CA TRP A 3 23.82 0.09 3.52
C TRP A 3 24.46 -0.71 2.36
N ASN A 4 25.32 -0.07 1.57
CA ASN A 4 25.99 -0.72 0.44
C ASN A 4 26.96 -1.81 0.92
N GLU A 5 27.63 -1.56 2.03
CA GLU A 5 28.53 -2.54 2.67
C GLU A 5 27.74 -3.73 3.21
N LEU A 6 26.57 -3.50 3.81
CA LEU A 6 25.68 -4.55 4.31
C LEU A 6 25.10 -5.39 3.16
N VAL A 7 24.62 -4.77 2.09
CA VAL A 7 24.13 -5.47 0.88
C VAL A 7 25.25 -6.31 0.25
N GLY A 8 26.45 -5.74 0.11
CA GLY A 8 27.62 -6.47 -0.41
C GLY A 8 28.06 -7.62 0.48
N HIS A 9 28.02 -7.44 1.80
CA HIS A 9 28.31 -8.49 2.78
C HIS A 9 27.32 -9.65 2.70
N TRP A 10 26.03 -9.36 2.52
CA TRP A 10 24.96 -10.35 2.48
C TRP A 10 24.95 -11.13 1.15
N GLY A 11 25.26 -10.47 0.04
CA GLY A 11 25.43 -11.15 -1.26
C GLY A 11 26.59 -12.16 -1.29
N ASN A 12 27.58 -12.00 -0.41
CA ASN A 12 28.76 -12.87 -0.36
C ASN A 12 28.66 -14.04 0.64
N ARG A 13 27.67 -14.06 1.55
CA ARG A 13 27.64 -14.98 2.71
C ARG A 13 26.44 -15.92 2.81
N HIS A 14 25.37 -15.71 2.05
CA HIS A 14 24.18 -16.56 2.09
C HIS A 14 23.74 -17.02 0.70
N ASP A 15 23.19 -18.23 0.70
CA ASP A 15 22.54 -18.91 -0.43
C ASP A 15 21.72 -17.94 -1.29
N GLU A 16 22.09 -17.92 -2.57
CA GLU A 16 21.26 -17.64 -3.74
C GLU A 16 20.32 -16.42 -3.63
N ASN A 17 20.78 -15.29 -4.18
CA ASN A 17 19.95 -14.35 -4.92
C ASN A 17 18.71 -13.77 -4.21
N LYS A 18 18.73 -13.65 -2.87
CA LYS A 18 17.62 -13.06 -2.12
C LYS A 18 17.60 -11.55 -2.29
N LEU A 19 16.79 -11.10 -3.25
CA LEU A 19 16.49 -9.68 -3.49
C LEU A 19 15.87 -9.06 -2.24
N HIS A 20 16.31 -7.84 -1.91
CA HIS A 20 15.68 -7.09 -0.83
C HIS A 20 14.27 -6.63 -1.25
N ARG A 21 13.38 -6.37 -0.28
CA ARG A 21 11.96 -6.06 -0.56
C ARG A 21 11.77 -4.91 -1.56
N ALA A 22 12.60 -3.86 -1.49
CA ALA A 22 12.52 -2.75 -2.44
C ALA A 22 12.94 -3.12 -3.88
N GLN A 23 13.87 -4.07 -4.08
CA GLN A 23 14.24 -4.60 -5.39
C GLN A 23 13.08 -5.44 -5.95
N LEU A 24 12.55 -6.36 -5.13
CA LEU A 24 11.39 -7.18 -5.51
C LEU A 24 10.18 -6.34 -5.92
N LEU A 25 9.88 -5.27 -5.18
CA LEU A 25 8.78 -4.37 -5.52
C LEU A 25 9.04 -3.65 -6.84
N LYS A 26 10.27 -3.21 -7.10
CA LYS A 26 10.63 -2.58 -8.37
C LYS A 26 10.47 -3.56 -9.53
N GLU A 27 11.03 -4.76 -9.42
CA GLU A 27 10.92 -5.79 -10.46
C GLU A 27 9.47 -6.19 -10.72
N LEU A 28 8.66 -6.35 -9.68
CA LEU A 28 7.23 -6.58 -9.80
C LEU A 28 6.54 -5.44 -10.56
N TRP A 29 6.82 -4.19 -10.18
CA TRP A 29 6.21 -3.03 -10.81
C TRP A 29 6.62 -2.89 -12.27
N ASP A 30 7.87 -3.18 -12.61
CA ASP A 30 8.37 -3.17 -13.97
C ASP A 30 7.71 -4.30 -14.78
N ALA A 31 7.61 -5.52 -14.25
CA ALA A 31 6.94 -6.64 -14.91
C ALA A 31 5.45 -6.37 -15.20
N ILE A 32 4.75 -5.70 -14.27
CA ILE A 32 3.35 -5.28 -14.50
C ILE A 32 3.25 -4.27 -15.65
N GLU A 33 4.14 -3.28 -15.73
CA GLU A 33 4.09 -2.26 -16.79
C GLU A 33 4.46 -2.82 -18.17
N HIS A 34 5.38 -3.78 -18.24
CA HIS A 34 5.77 -4.42 -19.50
C HIS A 34 4.79 -5.52 -19.95
N GLY A 35 3.84 -5.90 -19.09
CA GLY A 35 2.89 -6.97 -19.38
C GLY A 35 3.48 -8.38 -19.25
N ASP A 36 4.57 -8.53 -18.50
CA ASP A 36 5.28 -9.79 -18.30
C ASP A 36 4.61 -10.71 -17.28
N ILE A 37 3.53 -10.25 -16.65
CA ILE A 37 2.75 -11.05 -15.69
C ILE A 37 1.54 -11.66 -16.39
N ASN A 38 1.46 -12.99 -16.38
CA ASN A 38 0.30 -13.72 -16.86
C ASN A 38 -0.88 -13.50 -15.90
N ARG A 39 -2.04 -13.11 -16.43
CA ARG A 39 -3.25 -12.90 -15.63
C ARG A 39 -3.76 -14.17 -14.96
N GLU A 40 -3.48 -15.34 -15.53
CA GLU A 40 -3.85 -16.64 -14.97
C GLU A 40 -3.11 -16.96 -13.66
N ASP A 41 -1.96 -16.31 -13.42
CA ASP A 41 -1.17 -16.49 -12.20
C ASP A 41 -1.60 -15.53 -11.06
N ILE A 42 -2.58 -14.67 -11.31
CA ILE A 42 -3.09 -13.66 -10.37
C ILE A 42 -4.51 -14.06 -9.94
N PRO A 43 -4.90 -13.85 -8.67
CA PRO A 43 -6.30 -14.01 -8.27
C PRO A 43 -7.24 -13.07 -9.05
N ASP A 44 -8.47 -13.52 -9.29
CA ASP A 44 -9.52 -12.73 -9.95
C ASP A 44 -9.90 -11.44 -9.19
N ARG A 45 -9.61 -11.38 -7.89
CA ARG A 45 -9.88 -10.22 -7.04
C ARG A 45 -8.95 -10.16 -5.84
N ILE A 46 -8.54 -8.96 -5.48
CA ILE A 46 -7.88 -8.63 -4.22
C ILE A 46 -8.83 -7.78 -3.38
N SER A 47 -9.01 -8.13 -2.11
CA SER A 47 -9.84 -7.38 -1.17
C SER A 47 -9.06 -7.08 0.11
N VAL A 48 -9.00 -5.81 0.49
CA VAL A 48 -8.28 -5.30 1.66
C VAL A 48 -9.29 -4.76 2.66
N PHE A 49 -9.34 -5.36 3.85
CA PHE A 49 -10.31 -5.03 4.89
C PHE A 49 -9.63 -4.46 6.13
N GLY A 50 -10.25 -3.43 6.73
CA GLY A 50 -9.96 -3.03 8.12
C GLY A 50 -8.54 -2.52 8.35
N VAL A 51 -7.86 -2.05 7.30
CA VAL A 51 -6.51 -1.51 7.42
C VAL A 51 -6.60 -0.01 7.66
N SER A 52 -6.12 0.45 8.82
CA SER A 52 -6.13 1.86 9.21
C SER A 52 -4.84 2.61 8.83
N SER A 53 -3.81 1.90 8.39
CA SER A 53 -2.57 2.49 7.87
C SER A 53 -1.83 1.54 6.94
N VAL A 54 -1.21 2.08 5.90
CA VAL A 54 -0.34 1.33 4.97
C VAL A 54 0.81 2.22 4.49
N SER A 55 1.85 1.59 3.96
CA SER A 55 2.92 2.34 3.32
C SER A 55 2.49 2.85 1.93
N PRO A 56 3.05 3.97 1.44
CA PRO A 56 2.83 4.44 0.07
C PRO A 56 3.21 3.39 -0.99
N ALA A 57 4.27 2.61 -0.74
CA ALA A 57 4.68 1.53 -1.63
C ALA A 57 3.63 0.42 -1.74
N PHE A 58 2.88 0.14 -0.66
CA PHE A 58 1.77 -0.80 -0.71
C PHE A 58 0.64 -0.29 -1.60
N ILE A 59 0.20 0.97 -1.43
CA ILE A 59 -0.83 1.58 -2.28
C ILE A 59 -0.40 1.58 -3.75
N ARG A 60 0.83 1.99 -4.05
CA ARG A 60 1.37 1.95 -5.42
C ARG A 60 1.33 0.55 -6.03
N THR A 61 1.63 -0.47 -5.24
CA THR A 61 1.57 -1.86 -5.68
C THR A 61 0.13 -2.26 -6.01
N MET A 62 -0.82 -1.88 -5.16
CA MET A 62 -2.25 -2.17 -5.37
C MET A 62 -2.81 -1.44 -6.59
N VAL A 63 -2.43 -0.18 -6.83
CA VAL A 63 -2.79 0.57 -8.05
C VAL A 63 -2.19 -0.06 -9.31
N LYS A 64 -0.95 -0.57 -9.25
CA LYS A 64 -0.36 -1.29 -10.39
C LYS A 64 -1.08 -2.62 -10.63
N LEU A 65 -1.35 -3.38 -9.58
CA LEU A 65 -2.09 -4.63 -9.69
C LEU A 65 -3.53 -4.43 -10.17
N SER A 66 -4.14 -3.26 -9.92
CA SER A 66 -5.50 -2.97 -10.43
C SER A 66 -5.59 -2.87 -11.96
N LYS A 67 -4.45 -2.78 -12.66
CA LYS A 67 -4.38 -2.94 -14.13
C LYS A 67 -4.63 -4.38 -14.60
N LEU A 68 -4.48 -5.35 -13.71
CA LEU A 68 -4.51 -6.78 -14.02
C LEU A 68 -5.69 -7.51 -13.37
N THR A 69 -6.11 -7.08 -12.18
CA THR A 69 -7.20 -7.69 -11.40
C THR A 69 -8.00 -6.65 -10.64
N ASP A 70 -9.21 -6.97 -10.20
CA ASP A 70 -10.02 -6.08 -9.39
C ASP A 70 -9.41 -5.90 -7.99
N VAL A 71 -9.22 -4.66 -7.55
CA VAL A 71 -8.72 -4.35 -6.19
C VAL A 71 -9.72 -3.53 -5.41
N HIS A 72 -10.19 -4.08 -4.28
CA HIS A 72 -11.21 -3.46 -3.43
C HIS A 72 -10.66 -3.14 -2.05
N PHE A 73 -10.85 -1.89 -1.61
CA PHE A 73 -10.53 -1.45 -0.27
C PHE A 73 -11.81 -1.20 0.52
N TYR A 74 -11.92 -1.85 1.68
CA TYR A 74 -13.00 -1.69 2.64
C TYR A 74 -12.44 -1.01 3.88
N HIS A 75 -12.45 0.32 3.85
CA HIS A 75 -11.99 1.14 4.96
C HIS A 75 -13.13 1.41 5.95
N LEU A 76 -12.83 1.27 7.23
CA LEU A 76 -13.73 1.62 8.32
C LEU A 76 -13.37 3.01 8.83
N SER A 77 -13.98 4.05 8.28
CA SER A 77 -13.87 5.42 8.78
C SER A 77 -15.14 5.87 9.49
N VAL A 78 -14.96 6.77 10.45
CA VAL A 78 -16.07 7.60 10.96
C VAL A 78 -16.50 8.54 9.84
N ASP A 79 -17.81 8.76 9.68
CA ASP A 79 -18.33 9.72 8.72
C ASP A 79 -17.95 11.14 9.17
N PRO A 80 -17.13 11.88 8.38
CA PRO A 80 -16.66 13.22 8.77
C PRO A 80 -17.79 14.25 8.84
N VAL A 81 -18.96 13.98 8.25
CA VAL A 81 -20.15 14.86 8.31
C VAL A 81 -20.93 14.67 9.61
N ILE A 82 -20.75 13.54 10.30
CA ILE A 82 -21.37 13.31 11.61
C ILE A 82 -20.54 14.07 12.65
N HIS A 83 -20.93 15.31 12.90
CA HIS A 83 -20.39 16.10 14.00
C HIS A 83 -20.96 15.58 15.33
N GLU A 84 -20.09 15.25 16.28
CA GLU A 84 -20.51 14.96 17.64
C GLU A 84 -21.27 16.16 18.22
N SER A 85 -22.33 15.91 18.99
CA SER A 85 -23.01 16.98 19.73
C SER A 85 -21.98 17.74 20.60
N GLU A 86 -22.11 19.06 20.76
CA GLU A 86 -21.21 19.90 21.57
C GLU A 86 -20.93 19.35 22.99
N GLN A 87 -21.83 18.51 23.51
CA GLN A 87 -21.74 17.84 24.82
C GLN A 87 -20.76 16.65 24.86
N PHE A 88 -20.39 16.09 23.72
CA PHE A 88 -19.49 14.95 23.57
C PHE A 88 -18.40 15.28 22.54
N LYS A 89 -17.54 16.26 22.81
CA LYS A 89 -16.29 16.42 22.04
C LYS A 89 -15.28 15.41 22.56
N ASN A 90 -15.13 14.27 21.88
CA ASN A 90 -14.17 13.24 22.25
C ASN A 90 -12.84 13.44 21.50
N PRO A 91 -11.76 13.87 22.18
CA PRO A 91 -10.47 14.12 21.52
C PRO A 91 -9.84 12.87 20.90
N LEU A 92 -10.15 11.67 21.41
CA LEU A 92 -9.68 10.41 20.82
C LEU A 92 -10.36 10.14 19.48
N LEU A 93 -11.66 10.39 19.38
CA LEU A 93 -12.39 10.21 18.12
C LEU A 93 -11.94 11.23 17.06
N GLN A 94 -11.60 12.46 17.44
CA GLN A 94 -10.99 13.42 16.54
C GLN A 94 -9.62 12.95 16.03
N SER A 95 -8.75 12.46 16.92
CA SER A 95 -7.44 11.92 16.51
C SER A 95 -7.58 10.70 15.60
N LEU A 96 -8.51 9.79 15.88
CA LEU A 96 -8.79 8.63 15.03
C LEU A 96 -9.37 9.03 13.67
N GLY A 97 -10.24 10.05 13.65
CA GLY A 97 -10.75 10.63 12.41
C GLY A 97 -9.65 11.26 11.55
N GLN A 98 -8.70 11.95 12.17
CA GLN A 98 -7.56 12.53 11.47
C GLN A 98 -6.65 11.46 10.84
N GLU A 99 -6.34 10.38 11.57
CA GLU A 99 -5.55 9.27 11.02
C GLU A 99 -6.27 8.57 9.86
N GLY A 100 -7.58 8.37 9.96
CA GLY A 100 -8.39 7.84 8.87
C GLY A 100 -8.39 8.75 7.64
N ALA A 101 -8.49 10.07 7.83
CA ALA A 101 -8.42 11.05 6.74
C ALA A 101 -7.04 11.05 6.06
N ASN A 102 -5.96 10.97 6.83
CA ASN A 102 -4.59 10.87 6.30
C ASN A 102 -4.39 9.58 5.50
N PHE A 103 -4.95 8.46 5.96
CA PHE A 103 -4.92 7.21 5.20
C PHE A 103 -5.69 7.34 3.87
N MET A 104 -6.88 7.95 3.90
CA MET A 104 -7.69 8.13 2.69
C MET A 104 -7.03 9.07 1.66
N SER A 105 -6.25 10.07 2.10
CA SER A 105 -5.54 10.97 1.17
C SER A 105 -4.51 10.24 0.31
N LEU A 106 -3.90 9.17 0.83
CA LEU A 106 -2.97 8.33 0.06
C LEU A 106 -3.63 7.70 -1.17
N PHE A 107 -4.92 7.37 -1.13
CA PHE A 107 -5.62 6.85 -2.30
C PHE A 107 -5.83 7.94 -3.34
N SER A 108 -6.26 9.13 -2.93
CA SER A 108 -6.48 10.27 -3.84
C SER A 108 -5.21 10.70 -4.58
N GLU A 109 -4.05 10.60 -3.94
CA GLU A 109 -2.75 10.89 -4.55
C GLU A 109 -2.35 9.88 -5.64
N HIS A 110 -2.80 8.63 -5.52
CA HIS A 110 -2.35 7.54 -6.39
C HIS A 110 -3.43 7.06 -7.37
N ALA A 111 -4.71 7.41 -7.14
CA ALA A 111 -5.84 7.09 -8.02
C ALA A 111 -6.03 8.10 -9.16
N ASN A 112 -5.48 9.31 -9.05
CA ASN A 112 -5.54 10.35 -10.10
C ASN A 112 -4.33 10.33 -11.05
N VAL A 113 -3.57 9.23 -11.09
CA VAL A 113 -2.42 9.09 -11.99
C VAL A 113 -2.86 8.30 -13.21
N ASP A 114 -3.51 8.99 -14.14
CA ASP A 114 -3.62 8.60 -15.56
C ASP A 114 -2.66 9.46 -16.40
#